data_AF-A0AAU4ZM08-F1
#
_entry.id   AF-A0AAU4ZM08-F1
#
_cell.length_a   1.000
_cell.length_b   1.000
_cell.length_c   1.000
_cell.angle_alpha   90.00
_cell.angle_beta   90.00
_cell.angle_gamma   90.00
#
_symmetry.space_group_name_H-M   'P 1'
#
loop_
_entity.id
_entity.type
_entity.pdbx_description
1 polymer ?
#
loop_
_entity_poly.entity_id
_entity_poly.type
_entity_poly.pdbx_seq_one_letter_code
_entity_poly.pdbx_strand_id
1 'polypeptide(L)'
;MSSVHTTAYQRLVAAAAGLKVPDAVRQVATAPPQDPQPGQIWRAVWEDTIQLLLITAAGGDDTLRAVPASFERYADTLLLPAQATTLEQPLALWWSLEATLPWCVLDRQVSELTGRPPALTSRTLAAAVPGTQWGSGAAPSAPTIEYRGVLADQLALLASAQWVPQGSGGLNQLFRDHGITAMQLGAELKLPPPQALAIWRGQLALTADQAATLAERLGQSASQLLAANPALPPAVVHELNRPLRRKQVKALAAQHDETEREARLRAAYGIYTLAARDDDRTQPNWTARTDRYFELRLGE
;
A
#
# COMPACT_ATOMS: atom_id res chain seq x y z
N MET A 1 13.05 7.13 47.87
CA MET A 1 13.63 6.36 46.75
C MET A 1 12.47 5.80 45.94
N SER A 2 12.07 6.48 44.87
CA SER A 2 10.90 6.11 44.07
C SER A 2 11.30 5.14 42.97
N SER A 3 10.78 3.91 43.03
CA SER A 3 10.95 2.89 42.00
C SER A 3 10.18 3.30 40.74
N VAL A 4 10.91 3.53 39.65
CA VAL A 4 10.34 3.79 38.33
C VAL A 4 9.76 2.47 37.81
N HIS A 5 8.43 2.35 37.79
CA HIS A 5 7.75 1.23 37.16
C HIS A 5 7.91 1.30 35.64
N THR A 6 8.86 0.54 35.10
CA THR A 6 9.05 0.37 33.66
C THR A 6 7.83 -0.33 33.06
N THR A 7 7.14 0.31 32.12
CA THR A 7 5.92 -0.25 31.50
C THR A 7 6.24 -1.50 30.67
N ALA A 8 5.23 -2.35 30.39
CA ALA A 8 5.42 -3.53 29.52
C ALA A 8 5.96 -3.14 28.13
N TYR A 9 5.52 -1.99 27.61
CA TYR A 9 6.05 -1.39 26.37
C TYR A 9 7.53 -1.06 26.48
N GLN A 10 7.97 -0.39 27.56
CA GLN A 10 9.38 -0.05 27.76
C GLN A 10 10.25 -1.31 27.94
N ARG A 11 9.73 -2.36 28.59
CA ARG A 11 10.42 -3.66 28.69
C ARG A 11 10.54 -4.33 27.32
N LEU A 12 9.51 -4.28 26.49
CA LEU A 12 9.54 -4.80 25.12
C LEU A 12 10.55 -4.03 24.26
N VAL A 13 10.56 -2.69 24.35
CA VAL A 13 11.52 -1.83 23.64
C VAL A 13 12.95 -2.10 24.08
N ALA A 14 13.19 -2.27 25.39
CA ALA A 14 14.51 -2.61 25.92
C ALA A 14 14.98 -4.00 25.47
N ALA A 15 14.07 -4.99 25.48
CA ALA A 15 14.36 -6.32 24.96
C ALA A 15 14.66 -6.29 23.46
N ALA A 16 13.89 -5.53 22.68
CA ALA A 16 14.10 -5.34 21.25
C ALA A 16 15.43 -4.62 20.94
N ALA A 17 15.83 -3.64 21.76
CA ALA A 17 17.11 -2.94 21.62
C ALA A 17 18.32 -3.86 21.87
N GLY A 18 18.15 -4.93 22.65
CA GLY A 18 19.17 -5.95 22.88
C GLY A 18 19.25 -7.03 21.79
N LEU A 19 18.30 -7.06 20.84
CA LEU A 19 18.32 -8.03 19.75
C LEU A 19 19.34 -7.62 18.69
N LYS A 20 20.29 -8.52 18.41
CA LYS A 20 21.20 -8.36 17.27
C LYS A 20 20.41 -8.63 15.98
N VAL A 21 20.01 -7.55 15.30
CA VAL A 21 19.46 -7.64 13.93
C VAL A 21 20.62 -7.88 12.96
N PRO A 22 20.60 -8.94 12.13
CA PRO A 22 21.64 -9.18 11.13
C PRO A 22 21.85 -7.97 10.23
N ASP A 23 23.10 -7.70 9.84
CA ASP A 23 23.43 -6.51 9.05
C ASP A 23 22.74 -6.53 7.68
N ALA A 24 22.57 -7.70 7.08
CA ALA A 24 21.82 -7.87 5.84
C ALA A 24 20.34 -7.45 5.99
N VAL A 25 19.70 -7.79 7.11
CA VAL A 25 18.31 -7.35 7.41
C VAL A 25 18.27 -5.83 7.58
N ARG A 26 19.23 -5.24 8.29
CA ARG A 26 19.31 -3.78 8.45
C ARG A 26 19.48 -3.09 7.10
N GLN A 27 20.40 -3.56 6.26
CA GLN A 27 20.63 -3.02 4.93
C GLN A 27 19.35 -3.05 4.09
N VAL A 28 18.66 -4.20 4.01
CA VAL A 28 17.39 -4.33 3.27
C VAL A 28 16.30 -3.42 3.84
N ALA A 29 16.16 -3.37 5.16
CA ALA A 29 15.11 -2.57 5.80
C ALA A 29 15.35 -1.04 5.70
N THR A 30 16.60 -0.61 5.54
CA THR A 30 16.97 0.81 5.40
C THR A 30 17.18 1.27 3.95
N ALA A 31 17.25 0.33 3.00
CA ALA A 31 17.40 0.65 1.59
C ALA A 31 16.19 1.47 1.10
N PRO A 32 16.39 2.42 0.16
CA PRO A 32 15.28 3.08 -0.50
C PRO A 32 14.33 2.04 -1.09
N PRO A 33 13.02 2.08 -0.80
CA PRO A 33 12.10 1.08 -1.34
C PRO A 33 12.09 1.15 -2.86
N GLN A 34 12.17 -0.02 -3.49
CA GLN A 34 12.10 -0.17 -4.94
C GLN A 34 10.80 -0.86 -5.33
N ASP A 35 10.52 -0.91 -6.63
CA ASP A 35 9.40 -1.69 -7.15
C ASP A 35 9.62 -3.18 -6.84
N PRO A 36 8.57 -3.91 -6.46
CA PRO A 36 8.68 -5.28 -5.98
C PRO A 36 9.26 -6.21 -7.05
N GLN A 37 10.16 -7.10 -6.62
CA GLN A 37 10.79 -8.09 -7.47
C GLN A 37 10.56 -9.52 -6.95
N PRO A 38 10.44 -10.52 -7.85
CA PRO A 38 10.34 -11.92 -7.46
C PRO A 38 11.51 -12.33 -6.57
N GLY A 39 11.26 -12.99 -5.44
CA GLY A 39 12.27 -13.47 -4.50
C GLY A 39 12.53 -12.52 -3.33
N GLN A 40 11.89 -11.36 -3.31
CA GLN A 40 11.88 -10.49 -2.13
C GLN A 40 10.83 -10.97 -1.12
N ILE A 41 11.12 -10.78 0.17
CA ILE A 41 10.21 -11.04 1.27
C ILE A 41 9.79 -9.70 1.86
N TRP A 42 8.48 -9.48 1.88
CA TRP A 42 7.87 -8.22 2.26
C TRP A 42 6.97 -8.40 3.46
N ARG A 43 6.94 -7.37 4.31
CA ARG A 43 5.81 -7.14 5.19
C ARG A 43 4.72 -6.48 4.36
N ALA A 44 3.59 -7.18 4.23
CA ALA A 44 2.36 -6.62 3.70
C ALA A 44 1.47 -6.10 4.84
N VAL A 45 0.81 -4.99 4.58
CA VAL A 45 -0.08 -4.30 5.51
C VAL A 45 -1.24 -3.72 4.73
N TRP A 46 -2.45 -3.93 5.22
CA TRP A 46 -3.62 -3.16 4.82
C TRP A 46 -4.54 -3.04 6.03
N GLU A 47 -4.85 -1.79 6.41
CA GLU A 47 -5.59 -1.52 7.66
C GLU A 47 -4.89 -2.23 8.85
N ASP A 48 -5.60 -3.09 9.57
CA ASP A 48 -5.06 -3.85 10.71
C ASP A 48 -4.47 -5.22 10.31
N THR A 49 -4.55 -5.59 9.04
CA THR A 49 -4.03 -6.88 8.54
C THR A 49 -2.54 -6.76 8.24
N ILE A 50 -1.73 -7.64 8.83
CA ILE A 50 -0.28 -7.71 8.63
C ILE A 50 0.11 -9.14 8.32
N GLN A 51 0.87 -9.35 7.24
CA GLN A 51 1.35 -10.67 6.84
C GLN A 51 2.73 -10.58 6.20
N LEU A 52 3.56 -11.61 6.38
CA LEU A 52 4.83 -11.75 5.64
C LEU A 52 4.57 -12.52 4.35
N LEU A 53 5.08 -12.00 3.24
CA LEU A 53 4.86 -12.56 1.91
C LEU A 53 6.20 -12.72 1.18
N LEU A 54 6.39 -13.87 0.53
CA LEU A 54 7.42 -14.04 -0.49
C LEU A 54 6.82 -13.74 -1.86
N ILE A 55 7.38 -12.75 -2.57
CA ILE A 55 6.96 -12.42 -3.94
C ILE A 55 7.45 -13.50 -4.90
N THR A 56 6.54 -14.10 -5.65
CA THR A 56 6.84 -15.15 -6.65
C THR A 56 6.85 -14.60 -8.06
N ALA A 57 6.10 -13.54 -8.33
CA ALA A 57 6.11 -12.81 -9.61
C ALA A 57 5.71 -11.34 -9.42
N ALA A 58 6.28 -10.44 -10.23
CA ALA A 58 5.80 -9.07 -10.36
C ALA A 58 4.97 -8.96 -11.64
N GLY A 59 3.73 -8.45 -11.55
CA GLY A 59 2.83 -8.22 -12.67
C GLY A 59 3.00 -6.82 -13.29
N GLY A 60 2.38 -6.60 -14.45
CA GLY A 60 2.45 -5.33 -15.18
C GLY A 60 1.47 -4.23 -14.75
N ASP A 61 0.49 -4.56 -13.88
CA ASP A 61 -0.63 -3.67 -13.52
C ASP A 61 -0.68 -3.42 -11.99
N ASP A 62 0.40 -2.96 -11.38
CA ASP A 62 0.51 -2.74 -9.92
C ASP A 62 0.15 -3.96 -9.07
N THR A 63 0.31 -5.15 -9.65
CA THR A 63 -0.01 -6.40 -8.98
C THR A 63 1.22 -7.27 -8.91
N LEU A 64 1.19 -8.21 -7.98
CA LEU A 64 2.22 -9.22 -7.80
C LEU A 64 1.58 -10.53 -7.40
N ARG A 65 2.27 -11.64 -7.62
CA ARG A 65 1.93 -12.93 -7.03
C ARG A 65 2.82 -13.16 -5.83
N ALA A 66 2.25 -13.63 -4.73
CA ALA A 66 3.02 -13.97 -3.55
C ALA A 66 2.40 -15.14 -2.78
N VAL A 67 3.24 -15.75 -1.95
CA VAL A 67 2.84 -16.79 -1.00
C VAL A 67 3.09 -16.30 0.43
N PRO A 68 2.22 -16.65 1.39
CA PRO A 68 2.49 -16.39 2.80
C PRO A 68 3.78 -17.05 3.29
N ALA A 69 4.50 -16.35 4.15
CA ALA A 69 5.66 -16.83 4.87
C ALA A 69 5.42 -16.76 6.38
N SER A 70 5.82 -17.80 7.11
CA SER A 70 5.73 -17.88 8.57
C SER A 70 7.03 -18.42 9.18
N PHE A 71 7.23 -18.24 10.48
CA PHE A 71 8.36 -18.83 11.20
C PHE A 71 8.02 -20.22 11.76
N GLU A 72 6.72 -20.48 11.94
CA GLU A 72 6.16 -21.75 12.37
C GLU A 72 6.25 -22.79 11.26
N ARG A 73 6.67 -24.00 11.60
CA ARG A 73 6.91 -25.09 10.66
C ARG A 73 5.73 -26.05 10.64
N TYR A 74 5.21 -26.34 9.45
CA TYR A 74 4.09 -27.25 9.27
C TYR A 74 4.31 -28.22 8.11
N ALA A 75 3.56 -29.32 8.12
CA ALA A 75 3.64 -30.42 7.15
C ALA A 75 3.44 -29.98 5.68
N ASP A 76 2.52 -29.06 5.44
CA ASP A 76 2.09 -28.61 4.10
C ASP A 76 2.83 -27.36 3.62
N THR A 77 3.97 -27.04 4.25
CA THR A 77 4.78 -25.86 3.93
C THR A 77 6.10 -26.24 3.29
N LEU A 78 6.61 -25.38 2.42
CA LEU A 78 7.98 -25.49 1.92
C LEU A 78 8.91 -24.78 2.91
N LEU A 79 9.76 -25.55 3.58
CA LEU A 79 10.66 -25.08 4.62
C LEU A 79 11.98 -24.61 4.00
N LEU A 80 12.28 -23.33 4.15
CA LEU A 80 13.56 -22.72 3.82
C LEU A 80 14.50 -22.76 5.04
N PRO A 81 15.76 -23.18 4.86
CA PRO A 81 16.76 -23.07 5.91
C PRO A 81 17.14 -21.60 6.17
N ALA A 82 17.76 -21.32 7.32
CA ALA A 82 18.14 -19.98 7.73
C ALA A 82 18.96 -19.22 6.68
N GLN A 83 19.90 -19.91 6.03
CA GLN A 83 20.83 -19.33 5.06
C GLN A 83 20.20 -19.06 3.68
N ALA A 84 18.96 -19.52 3.46
CA ALA A 84 18.23 -19.28 2.22
C ALA A 84 17.75 -17.84 2.07
N THR A 85 17.73 -17.08 3.16
CA THR A 85 17.22 -15.71 3.18
C THR A 85 18.14 -14.79 3.94
N THR A 86 18.06 -13.49 3.67
CA THR A 86 18.80 -12.49 4.45
C THR A 86 18.29 -12.32 5.89
N LEU A 87 17.15 -12.93 6.28
CA LEU A 87 16.70 -12.97 7.68
C LEU A 87 17.58 -13.83 8.57
N GLU A 88 18.35 -14.76 8.00
CA GLU A 88 19.12 -15.76 8.75
C GLU A 88 18.22 -16.58 9.72
N GLN A 89 16.93 -16.71 9.38
CA GLN A 89 15.95 -17.47 10.13
C GLN A 89 15.23 -18.45 9.20
N PRO A 90 14.95 -19.69 9.66
CA PRO A 90 14.15 -20.62 8.88
C PRO A 90 12.75 -20.05 8.64
N LEU A 91 12.23 -20.24 7.43
CA LEU A 91 10.89 -19.81 7.04
C LEU A 91 10.08 -20.98 6.49
N ALA A 92 8.79 -20.99 6.74
CA ALA A 92 7.82 -21.87 6.13
C ALA A 92 7.01 -21.08 5.09
N LEU A 93 6.96 -21.59 3.86
CA LEU A 93 6.24 -20.97 2.75
C LEU A 93 4.98 -21.75 2.42
N TRP A 94 3.85 -21.05 2.41
CA TRP A 94 2.52 -21.63 2.19
C TRP A 94 2.16 -21.60 0.71
N TRP A 95 2.85 -22.40 -0.09
CA TRP A 95 2.73 -22.34 -1.56
C TRP A 95 1.32 -22.65 -2.09
N SER A 96 0.50 -23.38 -1.32
CA SER A 96 -0.90 -23.66 -1.66
C SER A 96 -1.84 -22.45 -1.51
N LEU A 97 -1.37 -21.38 -0.87
CA LEU A 97 -2.09 -20.12 -0.66
C LEU A 97 -1.57 -19.02 -1.58
N GLU A 98 -0.96 -19.34 -2.73
CA GLU A 98 -0.49 -18.30 -3.65
C GLU A 98 -1.66 -17.42 -4.13
N ALA A 99 -1.50 -16.09 -4.02
CA ALA A 99 -2.51 -15.12 -4.42
C ALA A 99 -1.90 -13.95 -5.20
N THR A 100 -2.76 -13.25 -5.95
CA THR A 100 -2.43 -11.96 -6.58
C THR A 100 -2.78 -10.83 -5.61
N LEU A 101 -1.85 -9.91 -5.38
CA LEU A 101 -2.03 -8.77 -4.48
C LEU A 101 -1.68 -7.46 -5.19
N PRO A 102 -2.34 -6.35 -4.84
CA PRO A 102 -1.97 -5.02 -5.32
C PRO A 102 -0.75 -4.48 -4.56
N TRP A 103 0.10 -3.69 -5.22
CA TRP A 103 1.33 -3.15 -4.62
C TRP A 103 1.06 -2.23 -3.41
N CYS A 104 -0.14 -1.64 -3.32
CA CYS A 104 -0.53 -0.77 -2.22
C CYS A 104 -0.48 -1.46 -0.85
N VAL A 105 -0.52 -2.80 -0.79
CA VAL A 105 -0.37 -3.54 0.47
C VAL A 105 1.09 -3.75 0.88
N LEU A 106 2.07 -3.52 0.02
CA LEU A 106 3.47 -3.66 0.39
C LEU A 106 3.91 -2.49 1.28
N ASP A 107 4.43 -2.79 2.46
CA ASP A 107 4.88 -1.76 3.40
C ASP A 107 6.40 -1.61 3.40
N ARG A 108 7.11 -2.70 3.63
CA ARG A 108 8.57 -2.71 3.65
C ARG A 108 9.11 -4.06 3.23
N GLN A 109 10.19 -4.04 2.47
CA GLN A 109 11.00 -5.24 2.26
C GLN A 109 11.69 -5.56 3.59
N VAL A 110 11.57 -6.80 4.03
CA VAL A 110 12.22 -7.27 5.27
C VAL A 110 13.38 -8.21 4.97
N SER A 111 13.36 -8.87 3.81
CA SER A 111 14.40 -9.80 3.38
C SER A 111 14.30 -10.13 1.90
N GLU A 112 15.15 -11.03 1.43
CA GLU A 112 15.16 -11.63 0.11
C GLU A 112 15.84 -13.00 0.14
N LEU A 113 15.56 -13.80 -0.88
CA LEU A 113 16.24 -15.06 -1.13
C LEU A 113 17.69 -14.83 -1.52
N THR A 114 18.61 -15.59 -0.92
CA THR A 114 20.03 -15.57 -1.27
C THR A 114 20.32 -16.27 -2.60
N GLY A 115 19.50 -17.26 -2.96
CA GLY A 115 19.49 -17.90 -4.28
C GLY A 115 18.17 -17.64 -5.01
N ARG A 116 18.22 -16.88 -6.10
CA ARG A 116 17.02 -16.54 -6.90
C ARG A 116 16.99 -17.34 -8.21
N PRO A 117 16.17 -18.39 -8.33
CA PRO A 117 15.97 -19.06 -9.61
C PRO A 117 15.28 -18.10 -10.62
N PRO A 118 15.51 -18.27 -11.93
CA PRO A 118 14.90 -17.43 -12.97
C PRO A 118 13.36 -17.40 -12.94
N ALA A 119 12.75 -18.53 -12.58
CA ALA A 119 11.33 -18.65 -12.32
C ALA A 119 11.13 -19.16 -10.89
N LEU A 120 10.31 -18.46 -10.10
CA LEU A 120 10.03 -18.82 -8.71
C LEU A 120 8.77 -19.66 -8.62
N THR A 121 8.98 -20.96 -8.52
CA THR A 121 7.96 -21.98 -8.21
C THR A 121 8.46 -22.77 -7.01
N SER A 122 7.56 -23.50 -6.33
CA SER A 122 7.97 -24.37 -5.21
C SER A 122 9.05 -25.36 -5.64
N ARG A 123 8.94 -25.92 -6.84
CA ARG A 123 9.88 -26.92 -7.38
C ARG A 123 11.24 -26.33 -7.74
N THR A 124 11.26 -25.18 -8.42
CA THR A 124 12.51 -24.52 -8.80
C THR A 124 13.23 -23.95 -7.58
N LEU A 125 12.49 -23.44 -6.60
CA LEU A 125 13.07 -22.98 -5.34
C LEU A 125 13.68 -24.13 -4.54
N ALA A 126 12.97 -25.24 -4.39
CA ALA A 126 13.47 -26.44 -3.71
C ALA A 126 14.73 -27.02 -4.38
N ALA A 127 14.83 -26.93 -5.70
CA ALA A 127 16.03 -27.37 -6.44
C ALA A 127 17.19 -26.38 -6.34
N ALA A 128 16.91 -25.07 -6.31
CA ALA A 128 17.93 -24.02 -6.33
C ALA A 128 18.55 -23.73 -4.95
N VAL A 129 17.81 -24.00 -3.86
CA VAL A 129 18.23 -23.65 -2.50
C VAL A 129 18.49 -24.91 -1.68
N PRO A 130 19.76 -25.28 -1.43
CA PRO A 130 20.13 -26.47 -0.66
C PRO A 130 19.50 -26.46 0.73
N GLY A 131 19.04 -27.62 1.20
CA GLY A 131 18.39 -27.77 2.51
C GLY A 131 16.91 -27.39 2.54
N THR A 132 16.36 -26.90 1.42
CA THR A 132 14.91 -26.72 1.28
C THR A 132 14.21 -28.06 1.23
N GLN A 133 13.14 -28.22 2.00
CA GLN A 133 12.35 -29.45 2.05
C GLN A 133 10.89 -29.15 2.33
N TRP A 134 10.00 -30.04 1.89
CA TRP A 134 8.62 -29.99 2.35
C TRP A 134 8.54 -30.44 3.80
N GLY A 135 7.60 -29.87 4.56
CA GLY A 135 7.24 -30.40 5.86
C GLY A 135 6.87 -31.88 5.79
N SER A 136 7.02 -32.60 6.90
CA SER A 136 6.74 -34.03 6.95
C SER A 136 5.27 -34.32 6.59
N GLY A 137 5.02 -35.17 5.59
CA GLY A 137 3.69 -35.47 5.03
C GLY A 137 2.70 -36.22 5.93
N ALA A 138 2.74 -36.02 7.25
CA ALA A 138 1.67 -36.43 8.14
C ALA A 138 0.41 -35.62 7.85
N ALA A 139 -0.77 -36.20 8.12
CA ALA A 139 -2.03 -35.47 8.01
C ALA A 139 -1.98 -34.18 8.85
N PRO A 140 -2.49 -33.04 8.34
CA PRO A 140 -2.42 -31.77 9.05
C PRO A 140 -3.19 -31.86 10.36
N SER A 141 -2.55 -31.41 11.44
CA SER A 141 -3.16 -31.32 12.76
C SER A 141 -4.20 -30.20 12.81
N ALA A 142 -5.15 -30.25 13.77
CA ALA A 142 -6.12 -29.17 13.95
C ALA A 142 -5.47 -27.77 14.09
N PRO A 143 -4.38 -27.58 14.88
CA PRO A 143 -3.66 -26.30 14.93
C PRO A 143 -3.10 -25.85 13.57
N THR A 144 -2.62 -26.79 12.74
CA THR A 144 -2.14 -26.48 11.39
C THR A 144 -3.27 -25.96 10.50
N ILE A 145 -4.44 -26.60 10.57
CA ILE A 145 -5.61 -26.22 9.78
C ILE A 145 -6.10 -24.83 10.21
N GLU A 146 -6.18 -24.57 11.52
CA GLU A 146 -6.58 -23.27 12.07
C GLU A 146 -5.62 -22.16 11.65
N TYR A 147 -4.31 -22.37 11.83
CA TYR A 147 -3.30 -21.39 11.46
C TYR A 147 -3.30 -21.10 9.94
N ARG A 148 -3.43 -22.15 9.12
CA ARG A 148 -3.60 -22.01 7.67
C ARG A 148 -4.84 -21.19 7.31
N GLY A 149 -5.96 -21.42 8.01
CA GLY A 149 -7.19 -20.66 7.86
C GLY A 149 -6.99 -19.17 8.12
N VAL A 150 -6.34 -18.82 9.24
CA VAL A 150 -6.00 -17.42 9.57
C VAL A 150 -5.14 -16.78 8.48
N LEU A 151 -4.10 -17.47 7.99
CA LEU A 151 -3.27 -16.95 6.91
C LEU A 151 -4.04 -16.77 5.60
N ALA A 152 -4.97 -17.66 5.28
CA ALA A 152 -5.81 -17.57 4.10
C ALA A 152 -6.77 -16.38 4.17
N ASP A 153 -7.41 -16.17 5.32
CA ASP A 153 -8.34 -15.05 5.55
C ASP A 153 -7.60 -13.71 5.48
N GLN A 154 -6.44 -13.60 6.13
CA GLN A 154 -5.59 -12.40 6.05
C GLN A 154 -5.14 -12.12 4.62
N LEU A 155 -4.72 -13.16 3.90
CA LEU A 155 -4.27 -13.00 2.52
C LEU A 155 -5.43 -12.56 1.60
N ALA A 156 -6.64 -13.07 1.83
CA ALA A 156 -7.82 -12.66 1.09
C ALA A 156 -8.15 -11.17 1.32
N LEU A 157 -8.04 -10.68 2.57
CA LEU A 157 -8.19 -9.26 2.88
C LEU A 157 -7.16 -8.41 2.14
N LEU A 158 -5.88 -8.79 2.19
CA LEU A 158 -4.81 -8.09 1.47
C LEU A 158 -5.01 -8.13 -0.05
N ALA A 159 -5.44 -9.26 -0.61
CA ALA A 159 -5.71 -9.40 -2.04
C ALA A 159 -6.90 -8.55 -2.50
N SER A 160 -7.87 -8.32 -1.63
CA SER A 160 -9.04 -7.48 -1.89
C SER A 160 -8.80 -5.97 -1.68
N ALA A 161 -7.61 -5.58 -1.25
CA ALA A 161 -7.29 -4.20 -0.90
C ALA A 161 -7.49 -3.25 -2.11
N GLN A 162 -8.37 -2.27 -1.95
CA GLN A 162 -8.63 -1.26 -2.97
C GLN A 162 -8.83 0.10 -2.32
N TRP A 163 -8.08 1.11 -2.78
CA TRP A 163 -8.23 2.49 -2.32
C TRP A 163 -8.83 3.41 -3.39
N VAL A 164 -8.64 3.09 -4.66
CA VAL A 164 -9.09 3.91 -5.79
C VAL A 164 -10.61 3.74 -5.97
N PRO A 165 -11.40 4.82 -5.87
CA PRO A 165 -12.80 4.79 -6.25
C PRO A 165 -12.90 4.64 -7.77
N GLN A 166 -13.95 3.99 -8.24
CA GLN A 166 -14.23 3.93 -9.68
C GLN A 166 -14.44 5.32 -10.28
N GLY A 167 -14.83 6.31 -9.45
CA GLY A 167 -15.12 7.68 -9.83
C GLY A 167 -16.39 7.74 -10.68
N SER A 168 -17.51 8.20 -10.14
CA SER A 168 -18.77 8.18 -10.89
C SER A 168 -18.80 9.21 -12.02
N GLY A 169 -17.89 10.20 -12.01
CA GLY A 169 -17.94 11.35 -12.91
C GLY A 169 -19.20 12.22 -12.73
N GLY A 170 -19.91 12.03 -11.62
CA GLY A 170 -21.23 12.60 -11.36
C GLY A 170 -21.24 14.01 -10.80
N LEU A 171 -20.09 14.70 -10.67
CA LEU A 171 -20.01 16.05 -10.08
C LEU A 171 -21.03 17.03 -10.69
N ASN A 172 -21.15 17.06 -12.02
CA ASN A 172 -22.07 17.97 -12.71
C ASN A 172 -23.53 17.72 -12.31
N GLN A 173 -23.94 16.46 -12.27
CA GLN A 173 -25.28 16.08 -11.84
C GLN A 173 -25.49 16.44 -10.37
N LEU A 174 -24.53 16.11 -9.50
CA LEU A 174 -24.59 16.42 -8.08
C LEU A 174 -24.78 17.92 -7.82
N PHE A 175 -24.03 18.77 -8.53
CA PHE A 175 -24.17 20.22 -8.39
C PHE A 175 -25.53 20.72 -8.91
N ARG A 176 -26.05 20.18 -10.01
CA ARG A 176 -27.37 20.53 -10.53
C ARG A 176 -28.48 20.16 -9.56
N ASP A 177 -28.42 18.97 -8.96
CA ASP A 177 -29.42 18.48 -8.00
C ASP A 177 -29.49 19.37 -6.75
N HIS A 178 -28.38 20.04 -6.40
CA HIS A 178 -28.31 20.98 -5.29
C HIS A 178 -28.40 22.45 -5.72
N GLY A 179 -28.70 22.74 -6.99
CA GLY A 179 -28.85 24.10 -7.50
C GLY A 179 -27.57 24.93 -7.50
N ILE A 180 -26.38 24.32 -7.43
CA ILE A 180 -25.10 25.01 -7.49
C ILE A 180 -24.76 25.37 -8.94
N THR A 181 -24.53 26.66 -9.16
CA THR A 181 -23.98 27.18 -10.42
C THR A 181 -22.45 27.21 -10.40
N ALA A 182 -21.81 27.21 -11.57
CA ALA A 182 -20.36 27.35 -11.68
C ALA A 182 -19.83 28.66 -11.04
N MET A 183 -20.64 29.73 -11.06
CA MET A 183 -20.29 31.01 -10.43
C MET A 183 -20.27 30.90 -8.91
N GLN A 184 -21.30 30.28 -8.31
CA GLN A 184 -21.35 30.03 -6.87
C GLN A 184 -20.21 29.11 -6.42
N LEU A 185 -19.93 28.05 -7.20
CA LEU A 185 -18.80 27.16 -6.95
C LEU A 185 -17.47 27.94 -6.94
N GLY A 186 -17.26 28.84 -7.90
CA GLY A 186 -16.07 29.69 -7.96
C GLY A 186 -15.94 30.64 -6.78
N ALA A 187 -17.06 31.22 -6.33
CA ALA A 187 -17.08 32.10 -5.16
C ALA A 187 -16.76 31.35 -3.86
N GLU A 188 -17.40 30.20 -3.61
CA GLU A 188 -17.19 29.40 -2.40
C GLU A 188 -15.77 28.83 -2.34
N LEU A 189 -15.26 28.28 -3.45
CA LEU A 189 -13.92 27.69 -3.51
C LEU A 189 -12.80 28.70 -3.79
N LYS A 190 -13.13 29.98 -3.97
CA LYS A 190 -12.19 31.06 -4.36
C LYS A 190 -11.38 30.70 -5.61
N LEU A 191 -12.04 30.13 -6.62
CA LEU A 191 -11.42 29.68 -7.86
C LEU A 191 -11.67 30.66 -9.02
N PRO A 192 -10.72 30.78 -9.96
CA PRO A 192 -10.95 31.48 -11.22
C PRO A 192 -12.16 30.90 -11.98
N PRO A 193 -12.95 31.73 -12.69
CA PRO A 193 -14.11 31.26 -13.45
C PRO A 193 -13.88 30.04 -14.37
N PRO A 194 -12.76 29.93 -15.13
CA PRO A 194 -12.55 28.76 -15.99
C PRO A 194 -12.33 27.47 -15.19
N GLN A 195 -11.69 27.54 -14.02
CA GLN A 195 -11.48 26.37 -13.16
C GLN A 195 -12.77 25.93 -12.49
N ALA A 196 -13.55 26.88 -11.98
CA ALA A 196 -14.87 26.60 -11.40
C ALA A 196 -15.79 25.95 -12.43
N LEU A 197 -15.80 26.45 -13.67
CA LEU A 197 -16.58 25.86 -14.76
C LEU A 197 -16.10 24.44 -15.12
N ALA A 198 -14.80 24.19 -15.12
CA ALA A 198 -14.26 22.86 -15.41
C ALA A 198 -14.60 21.83 -14.31
N ILE A 199 -14.53 22.21 -13.03
CA ILE A 199 -14.98 21.36 -11.92
C ILE A 199 -16.49 21.13 -12.01
N TRP A 200 -17.27 22.18 -12.26
CA TRP A 200 -18.74 22.08 -12.41
C TRP A 200 -19.13 21.13 -13.55
N ARG A 201 -18.36 21.10 -14.64
CA ARG A 201 -18.54 20.16 -15.76
C ARG A 201 -18.04 18.73 -15.48
N GLY A 202 -17.39 18.49 -14.33
CA GLY A 202 -16.74 17.21 -14.01
C GLY A 202 -15.45 16.95 -14.79
N GLN A 203 -14.88 17.98 -15.43
CA GLN A 203 -13.62 17.89 -16.19
C GLN A 203 -12.39 18.00 -15.30
N LEU A 204 -12.54 18.60 -14.12
CA LEU A 204 -11.55 18.62 -13.05
C LEU A 204 -12.14 18.01 -11.79
N ALA A 205 -11.30 17.31 -11.02
CA ALA A 205 -11.69 16.76 -9.75
C ALA A 205 -11.67 17.82 -8.64
N LEU A 206 -12.55 17.66 -7.65
CA LEU A 206 -12.42 18.33 -6.36
C LEU A 206 -11.24 17.75 -5.57
N THR A 207 -10.48 18.62 -4.90
CA THR A 207 -9.54 18.19 -3.86
C THR A 207 -10.26 17.87 -2.55
N ALA A 208 -9.61 17.18 -1.62
CA ALA A 208 -10.16 16.91 -0.29
C ALA A 208 -10.57 18.20 0.45
N ASP A 209 -9.72 19.23 0.42
CA ASP A 209 -9.98 20.52 1.06
C ASP A 209 -11.19 21.25 0.43
N GLN A 210 -11.33 21.17 -0.89
CA GLN A 210 -12.49 21.73 -1.61
C GLN A 210 -13.78 20.96 -1.31
N ALA A 211 -13.70 19.63 -1.27
CA ALA A 211 -14.84 18.78 -0.91
C ALA A 211 -15.29 19.05 0.54
N ALA A 212 -14.36 19.22 1.48
CA ALA A 212 -14.67 19.58 2.87
C ALA A 212 -15.36 20.95 2.96
N THR A 213 -14.87 21.95 2.23
CA THR A 213 -15.48 23.29 2.17
C THR A 213 -16.92 23.23 1.64
N LEU A 214 -17.17 22.41 0.61
CA LEU A 214 -18.50 22.26 0.02
C LEU A 214 -19.43 21.39 0.85
N ALA A 215 -18.91 20.39 1.58
CA ALA A 215 -19.69 19.46 2.39
C ALA A 215 -20.56 20.20 3.41
N GLU A 216 -19.98 21.15 4.15
CA GLU A 216 -20.69 21.96 5.14
C GLU A 216 -21.82 22.79 4.51
N ARG A 217 -21.59 23.33 3.31
CA ARG A 217 -22.56 24.15 2.56
C ARG A 217 -23.70 23.33 1.96
N LEU A 218 -23.38 22.14 1.48
CA LEU A 218 -24.30 21.26 0.76
C LEU A 218 -25.08 20.31 1.67
N GLY A 219 -24.68 20.18 2.94
CA GLY A 219 -25.22 19.16 3.83
C GLY A 219 -24.92 17.73 3.36
N GLN A 220 -23.86 17.56 2.57
CA GLN A 220 -23.40 16.27 2.03
C GLN A 220 -22.07 15.91 2.70
N SER A 221 -21.71 14.62 2.73
CA SER A 221 -20.38 14.25 3.22
C SER A 221 -19.30 14.61 2.20
N ALA A 222 -18.11 15.00 2.67
CA ALA A 222 -16.96 15.20 1.80
C ALA A 222 -16.62 13.93 0.99
N SER A 223 -16.84 12.75 1.58
CA SER A 223 -16.65 11.46 0.92
C SER A 223 -17.60 11.25 -0.27
N GLN A 224 -18.86 11.68 -0.20
CA GLN A 224 -19.81 11.61 -1.31
C GLN A 224 -19.40 12.53 -2.46
N LEU A 225 -18.94 13.75 -2.14
CA LEU A 225 -18.44 14.70 -3.13
C LEU A 225 -17.18 14.15 -3.84
N LEU A 226 -16.25 13.56 -3.09
CA LEU A 226 -15.06 12.94 -3.66
C LEU A 226 -15.39 11.68 -4.49
N ALA A 227 -16.40 10.90 -4.10
CA ALA A 227 -16.86 9.75 -4.89
C ALA A 227 -17.45 10.18 -6.26
N ALA A 228 -17.96 11.41 -6.34
CA ALA A 228 -18.50 12.00 -7.56
C ALA A 228 -17.43 12.51 -8.53
N ASN A 229 -16.16 12.59 -8.10
CA ASN A 229 -15.04 13.00 -8.96
C ASN A 229 -14.93 12.12 -10.21
N PRO A 230 -14.30 12.65 -11.29
CA PRO A 230 -13.87 11.81 -12.40
C PRO A 230 -12.90 10.72 -11.93
N ALA A 231 -12.85 9.63 -12.68
CA ALA A 231 -11.92 8.53 -12.45
C ALA A 231 -10.46 9.03 -12.45
N LEU A 232 -9.65 8.50 -11.54
CA LEU A 232 -8.23 8.85 -11.44
C LEU A 232 -7.46 8.29 -12.64
N PRO A 233 -6.49 9.04 -13.20
CA PRO A 233 -5.62 8.50 -14.24
C PRO A 233 -4.83 7.27 -13.73
N PRO A 234 -4.77 6.17 -14.50
CA PRO A 234 -4.06 4.95 -14.08
C PRO A 234 -2.60 5.19 -13.68
N ALA A 235 -1.91 6.13 -14.35
CA ALA A 235 -0.52 6.46 -14.02
C ALA A 235 -0.36 7.15 -12.65
N VAL A 236 -1.34 7.93 -12.19
CA VAL A 236 -1.34 8.51 -10.82
C VAL A 236 -1.56 7.41 -9.79
N VAL A 237 -2.48 6.48 -10.11
CA VAL A 237 -2.75 5.30 -9.28
C VAL A 237 -1.48 4.45 -9.14
N HIS A 238 -0.81 4.17 -10.27
CA HIS A 238 0.47 3.49 -10.33
C HIS A 238 1.49 4.12 -9.41
N GLU A 239 1.78 5.43 -9.58
CA GLU A 239 2.76 6.12 -8.75
C GLU A 239 2.47 5.99 -7.26
N LEU A 240 1.20 6.18 -6.85
CA LEU A 240 0.83 6.05 -5.44
C LEU A 240 0.84 4.61 -4.94
N ASN A 241 0.64 3.61 -5.79
CA ASN A 241 0.73 2.19 -5.45
C ASN A 241 2.17 1.74 -5.18
N ARG A 242 3.18 2.46 -5.69
CA ARG A 242 4.59 2.09 -5.52
C ARG A 242 4.97 2.07 -4.04
N PRO A 243 5.67 1.02 -3.55
CA PRO A 243 6.07 0.92 -2.15
C PRO A 243 6.87 2.12 -1.65
N LEU A 244 7.65 2.75 -2.54
CA LEU A 244 8.44 3.94 -2.25
C LEU A 244 7.61 5.13 -1.74
N ARG A 245 6.35 5.25 -2.18
CA ARG A 245 5.44 6.33 -1.77
C ARG A 245 4.78 6.07 -0.42
N ARG A 246 4.80 4.85 0.09
CA ARG A 246 3.98 4.51 1.25
C ARG A 246 4.37 5.28 2.50
N LYS A 247 5.66 5.54 2.71
CA LYS A 247 6.12 6.38 3.82
C LYS A 247 5.55 7.80 3.73
N GLN A 248 5.57 8.40 2.54
CA GLN A 248 5.03 9.74 2.28
C GLN A 248 3.51 9.77 2.48
N VAL A 249 2.80 8.75 1.99
CA VAL A 249 1.35 8.59 2.21
C VAL A 249 1.02 8.47 3.71
N LYS A 250 1.77 7.67 4.47
CA LYS A 250 1.57 7.53 5.92
C LYS A 250 1.87 8.82 6.68
N ALA A 251 2.89 9.56 6.27
CA ALA A 251 3.20 10.87 6.83
C ALA A 251 2.07 11.87 6.56
N LEU A 252 1.53 11.88 5.33
CA LEU A 252 0.38 12.70 4.95
C LEU A 252 -0.87 12.33 5.74
N ALA A 253 -1.13 11.03 5.92
CA ALA A 253 -2.23 10.51 6.73
C ALA A 253 -2.13 11.01 8.18
N ALA A 254 -0.94 10.89 8.79
CA ALA A 254 -0.69 11.38 10.15
C ALA A 254 -0.82 12.90 10.29
N GLN A 255 -0.40 13.68 9.28
CA GLN A 255 -0.53 15.14 9.28
C GLN A 255 -1.99 15.60 9.29
N HIS A 256 -2.90 14.79 8.73
CA HIS A 256 -4.31 15.13 8.57
C HIS A 256 -5.26 14.32 9.47
N ASP A 257 -4.73 13.44 10.33
CA ASP A 257 -5.52 12.51 11.16
C ASP A 257 -6.47 11.64 10.32
N GLU A 258 -5.95 11.12 9.20
CA GLU A 258 -6.70 10.35 8.21
C GLU A 258 -6.21 8.90 8.13
N THR A 259 -7.04 8.03 7.54
CA THR A 259 -6.62 6.67 7.14
C THR A 259 -5.64 6.71 5.95
N GLU A 260 -4.87 5.64 5.74
CA GLU A 260 -3.98 5.54 4.57
C GLU A 260 -4.78 5.68 3.26
N ARG A 261 -6.00 5.14 3.21
CA ARG A 261 -6.89 5.24 2.05
C ARG A 261 -7.26 6.69 1.74
N GLU A 262 -7.68 7.45 2.74
CA GLU A 262 -8.04 8.87 2.58
C GLU A 262 -6.84 9.70 2.15
N ALA A 263 -5.67 9.47 2.76
CA ALA A 263 -4.43 10.15 2.38
C ALA A 263 -4.02 9.85 0.92
N ARG A 264 -4.20 8.60 0.45
CA ARG A 264 -3.97 8.25 -0.97
C ARG A 264 -4.92 9.02 -1.89
N LEU A 265 -6.19 9.17 -1.53
CA LEU A 265 -7.16 9.92 -2.33
C LEU A 265 -6.86 11.42 -2.36
N ARG A 266 -6.54 11.99 -1.20
CA ARG A 266 -6.07 13.37 -1.05
C ARG A 266 -4.86 13.63 -1.95
N ALA A 267 -3.87 12.74 -1.91
CA ALA A 267 -2.69 12.81 -2.75
C ALA A 267 -3.04 12.70 -4.24
N ALA A 268 -3.83 11.70 -4.63
CA ALA A 268 -4.18 11.45 -6.02
C ALA A 268 -4.89 12.65 -6.67
N TYR A 269 -5.90 13.22 -6.02
CA TYR A 269 -6.60 14.40 -6.54
C TYR A 269 -5.73 15.66 -6.45
N GLY A 270 -4.84 15.76 -5.47
CA GLY A 270 -3.83 16.82 -5.41
C GLY A 270 -2.85 16.78 -6.59
N ILE A 271 -2.31 15.60 -6.91
CA ILE A 271 -1.40 15.38 -8.04
C ILE A 271 -2.12 15.63 -9.37
N TYR A 272 -3.35 15.14 -9.51
CA TYR A 272 -4.14 15.32 -10.72
C TYR A 272 -4.50 16.79 -10.97
N THR A 273 -4.74 17.58 -9.92
CA THR A 273 -5.02 19.02 -10.08
C THR A 273 -3.76 19.84 -10.38
N LEU A 274 -2.58 19.45 -9.87
CA LEU A 274 -1.30 20.04 -10.30
C LEU A 274 -1.06 19.84 -11.79
N ALA A 275 -1.44 18.68 -12.33
CA ALA A 275 -1.31 18.35 -13.75
C ALA A 275 -2.12 19.26 -14.69
N ALA A 276 -3.25 19.81 -14.22
CA ALA A 276 -4.10 20.68 -15.02
C ALA A 276 -3.50 22.08 -15.28
N ARG A 277 -2.40 22.43 -14.60
CA ARG A 277 -1.75 23.75 -14.64
C ARG A 277 -0.55 23.83 -15.59
N ASP A 278 -0.10 22.72 -16.17
CA ASP A 278 1.06 22.64 -17.07
C ASP A 278 0.61 22.71 -18.54
N ASP A 279 1.40 23.41 -19.36
CA ASP A 279 1.12 23.62 -20.80
C ASP A 279 1.45 22.39 -21.67
N ASP A 280 2.33 21.48 -21.21
CA ASP A 280 2.60 20.22 -21.91
C ASP A 280 1.68 19.10 -21.43
N ARG A 281 0.50 19.04 -22.05
CA ARG A 281 -0.58 18.11 -21.70
C ARG A 281 -0.42 16.71 -22.30
N THR A 282 0.54 16.50 -23.20
CA THR A 282 0.54 15.31 -24.07
C THR A 282 1.22 14.09 -23.42
N GLN A 283 2.24 14.29 -22.56
CA GLN A 283 2.87 13.21 -21.78
C GLN A 283 3.33 13.71 -20.40
N PRO A 284 2.39 13.85 -19.45
CA PRO A 284 2.72 14.34 -18.12
C PRO A 284 3.68 13.40 -17.36
N ASN A 285 4.80 13.93 -16.86
CA ASN A 285 5.72 13.20 -15.97
C ASN A 285 5.08 13.05 -14.56
N TRP A 286 4.36 11.95 -14.36
CA TRP A 286 3.64 11.68 -13.10
C TRP A 286 4.56 11.46 -11.91
N THR A 287 5.75 10.88 -12.10
CA THR A 287 6.73 10.70 -11.04
C THR A 287 7.16 12.05 -10.47
N ALA A 288 7.64 12.97 -11.32
CA ALA A 288 8.08 14.30 -10.90
C ALA A 288 6.96 15.14 -10.26
N ARG A 289 5.70 14.97 -10.72
CA ARG A 289 4.54 15.65 -10.13
C ARG A 289 4.17 15.08 -8.77
N THR A 290 4.30 13.76 -8.60
CA THR A 290 4.09 13.09 -7.32
C THR A 290 5.16 13.55 -6.32
N ASP A 291 6.43 13.60 -6.75
CA ASP A 291 7.52 14.17 -5.95
C ASP A 291 7.21 15.59 -5.52
N ARG A 292 6.85 16.46 -6.49
CA ARG A 292 6.53 17.86 -6.21
C ARG A 292 5.36 18.03 -5.26
N TYR A 293 4.33 17.17 -5.36
CA TYR A 293 3.20 17.20 -4.44
C TYR A 293 3.64 16.90 -3.01
N PHE A 294 4.43 15.85 -2.81
CA PHE A 294 4.90 15.48 -1.47
C PHE A 294 5.91 16.48 -0.91
N GLU A 295 6.82 17.04 -1.73
CA GLU A 295 7.69 18.17 -1.37
C GLU A 295 6.87 19.34 -0.78
N LEU A 296 5.81 19.76 -1.47
CA LEU A 296 4.99 20.90 -1.05
C LEU A 296 4.18 20.64 0.22
N ARG A 297 3.83 19.37 0.51
CA ARG A 297 2.97 19.02 1.65
C ARG A 297 3.75 18.59 2.88
N LEU A 298 4.88 17.92 2.70
CA LEU A 298 5.69 17.32 3.77
C LEU A 298 7.03 18.06 4.00
N GLY A 299 7.48 18.90 3.05
CA GLY A 299 8.76 19.61 3.17
C GLY A 299 10.00 18.71 3.05
N GLU A 300 9.84 17.53 2.46
CA GLU A 300 10.95 16.61 2.10
C GLU A 300 11.48 16.90 0.70
#